data_AF-A0A9N9QR35-F1
#
_entry.id   AF-A0A9N9QR35-F1
#
_cell.length_a   1.000
_cell.length_b   1.000
_cell.length_c   1.000
_cell.angle_alpha   90.00
_cell.angle_beta   90.00
_cell.angle_gamma   90.00
#
_symmetry.space_group_name_H-M   'P 1'
#
loop_
_entity.id
_entity.type
_entity.pdbx_description
1 polymer ?
#
loop_
_entity_poly.entity_id
_entity_poly.type
_entity_poly.pdbx_seq_one_letter_code
_entity_poly.pdbx_strand_id
1 'polypeptide(L)'
;MDKKANISALKLLVQEDAFLTTKFPYDLEEYLERFLKGTDFDVDKALDRIKMYYKTSNEYPDWFRISPPIDQKKIIEANIRICLPDTDREGRPIYIVKLGKGEVNLAL
;
A
#
# COMPACT_ATOMS: atom_id res chain seq x y z
N MET A 1 -21.44 11.37 -5.03
CA MET A 1 -20.27 11.19 -4.14
C MET A 1 -19.47 12.47 -4.18
N ASP A 2 -19.31 13.15 -3.04
CA ASP A 2 -18.50 14.37 -2.95
C ASP A 2 -17.08 14.00 -2.50
N LYS A 3 -16.19 13.86 -3.49
CA LYS A 3 -14.79 13.49 -3.26
C LYS A 3 -14.08 14.46 -2.31
N LYS A 4 -14.32 15.77 -2.45
CA LYS A 4 -13.60 16.79 -1.68
C LYS A 4 -14.05 16.79 -0.22
N ALA A 5 -15.36 16.62 0.00
CA ALA A 5 -15.90 16.45 1.35
C ALA A 5 -15.34 15.20 2.02
N ASN A 6 -15.27 14.06 1.31
CA ASN A 6 -14.77 12.81 1.88
C ASN A 6 -13.26 12.86 2.21
N ILE A 7 -12.45 13.48 1.36
CA ILE A 7 -11.02 13.72 1.66
C ILE A 7 -10.88 14.61 2.90
N SER A 8 -11.66 15.69 2.97
CA SER A 8 -11.62 16.61 4.11
C SER A 8 -12.04 15.93 5.41
N ALA A 9 -13.10 15.12 5.38
CA ALA A 9 -13.58 14.35 6.53
C ALA A 9 -12.54 13.33 7.00
N LEU A 10 -11.96 12.55 6.08
CA LEU A 10 -10.93 11.58 6.43
C LEU A 10 -9.68 12.26 7.00
N LYS A 11 -9.28 13.41 6.45
CA LYS A 11 -8.16 14.20 6.99
C LYS A 11 -8.37 14.56 8.46
N LEU A 12 -9.55 15.07 8.81
CA LEU A 12 -9.89 15.42 10.19
C LEU A 12 -9.81 14.20 11.12
N LEU A 13 -10.40 13.07 10.72
CA LEU A 13 -10.36 11.84 11.52
C LEU A 13 -8.93 11.32 11.73
N VAL A 14 -8.08 11.40 10.70
CA VAL A 14 -6.67 11.01 10.82
C VAL A 14 -5.91 11.95 11.75
N GLN A 15 -6.22 13.25 11.76
CA GLN A 15 -5.59 14.24 12.65
C GLN A 15 -6.00 14.07 14.12
N GLU A 16 -7.22 13.61 14.37
CA GLU A 16 -7.74 13.33 15.72
C GLU A 16 -7.19 12.00 16.28
N ASP A 17 -6.75 11.09 15.41
CA ASP A 17 -6.19 9.80 15.82
C ASP A 17 -4.70 9.91 16.17
N ALA A 18 -4.40 9.94 17.47
CA ALA A 18 -3.03 10.10 17.98
C ALA A 18 -2.01 9.08 17.43
N PHE A 19 -2.45 7.87 17.06
CA PHE A 19 -1.56 6.86 16.47
C PHE A 19 -1.25 7.17 15.00
N LEU A 20 -2.22 7.70 14.24
CA LEU A 20 -2.05 8.01 12.83
C LEU A 20 -1.46 9.39 12.57
N THR A 21 -1.76 10.41 13.38
CA THR A 21 -1.26 11.79 13.19
C THR A 21 0.26 11.87 13.07
N THR A 22 1.00 10.95 13.70
CA THR A 22 2.47 10.94 13.64
C THR A 22 3.04 10.02 12.55
N LYS A 23 2.21 9.20 11.90
CA LYS A 23 2.64 8.14 10.98
C LYS A 23 2.11 8.26 9.56
N PHE A 24 0.95 8.89 9.39
CA PHE A 24 0.25 9.00 8.13
C PHE A 24 0.45 10.39 7.52
N PRO A 25 0.89 10.52 6.26
CA PRO A 25 1.06 11.81 5.60
C PRO A 25 -0.29 12.38 5.14
N TYR A 26 -1.14 12.79 6.10
CA TYR A 26 -2.51 13.26 5.85
C TYR A 26 -2.59 14.59 5.10
N ASP A 27 -1.49 15.32 4.97
CA ASP A 27 -1.42 16.54 4.16
C ASP A 27 -1.32 16.25 2.65
N LEU A 28 -1.04 14.99 2.27
CA LEU A 28 -1.06 14.54 0.89
C LEU A 28 -2.45 13.98 0.55
N GLU A 29 -3.28 14.80 -0.09
CA GLU A 29 -4.64 14.41 -0.49
C GLU A 29 -4.64 13.15 -1.37
N GLU A 30 -3.64 12.97 -2.23
CA GLU A 30 -3.53 11.79 -3.08
C GLU A 30 -3.31 10.51 -2.25
N TYR A 31 -2.71 10.62 -1.06
CA TYR A 31 -2.50 9.49 -0.17
C TYR A 31 -3.80 9.10 0.53
N LEU A 32 -4.58 10.08 1.01
CA LEU A 32 -5.94 9.86 1.54
C LEU A 32 -6.87 9.23 0.47
N GLU A 33 -6.80 9.74 -0.75
CA GLU A 33 -7.63 9.26 -1.86
C GLU A 33 -7.39 7.78 -2.18
N ARG A 34 -6.16 7.26 -2.01
CA ARG A 34 -5.86 5.83 -2.25
C ARG A 34 -6.69 4.91 -1.35
N PHE A 35 -6.90 5.30 -0.10
CA PHE A 35 -7.69 4.50 0.85
C PHE A 35 -9.18 4.63 0.55
N LEU A 36 -9.66 5.85 0.26
CA LEU A 36 -11.05 6.11 -0.13
C LEU A 36 -11.46 5.36 -1.40
N LYS A 37 -10.60 5.32 -2.43
CA LYS A 37 -10.89 4.56 -3.66
C LYS A 37 -11.12 3.08 -3.39
N GLY A 38 -10.40 2.51 -2.43
CA GLY A 38 -10.55 1.11 -2.07
C GLY A 38 -11.83 0.80 -1.29
N THR A 39 -12.51 1.82 -0.76
CA THR A 39 -13.68 1.70 0.13
C THR A 39 -14.94 2.31 -0.47
N ASP A 40 -14.98 2.54 -1.79
CA ASP A 40 -16.07 3.26 -2.46
C ASP A 40 -16.34 4.65 -1.84
N PHE A 41 -15.26 5.28 -1.34
CA PHE A 41 -15.25 6.56 -0.65
C PHE A 41 -16.04 6.59 0.67
N ASP A 42 -16.24 5.43 1.29
CA ASP A 42 -16.66 5.31 2.68
C ASP A 42 -15.50 5.76 3.60
N VAL A 43 -15.74 6.85 4.33
CA VAL A 43 -14.73 7.54 5.16
C VAL A 43 -14.31 6.69 6.36
N ASP A 44 -15.26 6.06 7.05
CA ASP A 44 -14.98 5.25 8.24
C ASP A 44 -14.20 3.99 7.85
N LYS A 45 -14.61 3.31 6.77
CA LYS A 45 -13.85 2.16 6.25
C LYS A 45 -12.45 2.56 5.78
N ALA A 46 -12.29 3.76 5.22
CA ALA A 46 -10.97 4.24 4.80
C ALA A 46 -10.07 4.46 6.02
N LEU A 47 -10.59 5.05 7.10
CA LEU A 47 -9.87 5.19 8.36
C LEU A 47 -9.44 3.84 8.93
N ASP A 48 -10.35 2.86 8.97
CA ASP A 48 -10.05 1.49 9.44
C ASP A 48 -8.94 0.84 8.61
N ARG A 49 -8.96 1.01 7.29
CA ARG A 49 -7.89 0.50 6.41
C ARG A 49 -6.55 1.17 6.67
N ILE A 50 -6.53 2.47 6.92
CA ILE A 50 -5.30 3.19 7.30
C ILE A 50 -4.75 2.62 8.60
N LYS A 51 -5.60 2.48 9.63
CA LYS A 51 -5.22 1.89 10.93
C LYS A 51 -4.64 0.50 10.77
N MET A 52 -5.32 -0.36 10.00
CA MET A 52 -4.87 -1.71 9.73
C MET A 52 -3.51 -1.73 9.03
N TYR A 53 -3.32 -0.94 7.97
CA TYR A 53 -2.06 -0.89 7.24
C TYR A 53 -0.88 -0.53 8.16
N TYR A 54 -1.01 0.53 8.96
CA TYR A 54 0.05 0.95 9.88
C TYR A 54 0.23 -0.01 11.07
N LYS A 55 -0.84 -0.63 11.56
CA LYS A 55 -0.75 -1.67 12.60
C LYS A 55 0.05 -2.87 12.08
N THR A 56 -0.32 -3.42 10.92
CA THR A 56 0.40 -4.54 10.28
C THR A 56 1.85 -4.19 9.98
N SER A 57 2.12 -2.95 9.56
CA SER A 57 3.48 -2.48 9.28
C SER A 57 4.37 -2.45 10.53
N ASN A 58 3.80 -2.08 11.69
CA ASN A 58 4.54 -2.11 12.97
C ASN A 58 4.65 -3.52 13.55
N GLU A 59 3.63 -4.37 13.35
CA GLU A 59 3.58 -5.72 13.89
C GLU A 59 4.52 -6.68 13.14
N TYR A 60 4.67 -6.48 11.83
CA TYR A 60 5.50 -7.33 10.97
C TYR A 60 6.51 -6.50 10.16
N PRO A 61 7.47 -5.82 10.82
CA PRO A 61 8.43 -4.94 10.13
C PRO A 61 9.25 -5.68 9.07
N ASP A 62 9.53 -6.97 9.26
CA ASP A 62 10.28 -7.80 8.31
C ASP A 62 9.56 -8.00 6.96
N TRP A 63 8.24 -7.82 6.92
CA TRP A 63 7.46 -7.88 5.68
C TRP A 63 7.63 -6.60 4.85
N PHE A 64 7.95 -5.48 5.49
CA PHE A 64 8.12 -4.16 4.88
C PHE A 64 9.60 -3.80 4.86
N ARG A 65 10.36 -4.44 3.96
CA ARG A 65 11.80 -4.15 3.81
C ARG A 65 12.02 -2.70 3.37
N ILE A 66 12.84 -1.99 4.14
CA ILE A 66 13.28 -0.60 3.87
C ILE A 66 14.68 -0.59 3.22
N SER A 67 15.27 -1.77 2.95
CA SER A 67 16.57 -1.87 2.28
C SER A 67 16.51 -1.23 0.89
N PRO A 68 17.54 -0.47 0.47
CA PRO A 68 17.59 0.13 -0.86
C PRO A 68 17.46 -0.95 -1.97
N PRO A 69 16.90 -0.60 -3.14
CA PRO A 69 16.71 -1.56 -4.24
C PRO A 69 17.99 -2.29 -4.67
N ILE A 70 19.16 -1.66 -4.51
CA ILE A 70 20.45 -2.26 -4.83
C ILE A 70 20.73 -3.54 -4.03
N ASP A 71 20.26 -3.62 -2.78
CA ASP A 71 20.41 -4.81 -1.94
C ASP A 71 19.54 -5.97 -2.43
N GLN A 72 18.52 -5.67 -3.25
CA GLN A 72 17.62 -6.64 -3.86
C GLN A 72 17.93 -6.87 -5.35
N LYS A 73 19.09 -6.39 -5.84
CA LYS A 73 19.48 -6.46 -7.27
C LYS A 73 19.31 -7.86 -7.86
N LYS A 74 19.77 -8.92 -7.18
CA LYS A 74 19.62 -10.32 -7.63
C LYS A 74 18.15 -10.69 -7.90
N ILE A 75 17.23 -10.29 -7.01
CA ILE A 75 15.79 -10.58 -7.10
C ILE A 75 15.14 -9.76 -8.22
N ILE A 76 15.50 -8.48 -8.33
CA ILE A 76 15.00 -7.56 -9.35
C ILE A 76 15.43 -8.03 -10.74
N GLU A 77 16.73 -8.28 -10.94
CA GLU A 77 17.30 -8.72 -12.22
C GLU A 77 16.84 -10.14 -12.62
N ALA A 78 16.56 -11.01 -11.66
CA ALA A 78 15.95 -12.32 -11.91
C ALA A 78 14.52 -12.19 -12.50
N ASN A 79 13.93 -10.99 -12.46
CA ASN A 79 12.58 -10.70 -12.95
C ASN A 79 11.54 -11.63 -12.29
N ILE A 80 11.68 -11.84 -10.98
CA ILE A 80 10.74 -12.66 -10.18
C ILE A 80 9.39 -11.96 -10.06
N ARG A 81 9.41 -10.63 -9.93
CA ARG A 81 8.23 -9.76 -9.81
C ARG A 81 8.29 -8.72 -10.92
N ILE A 82 7.28 -8.65 -11.78
CA ILE A 82 7.26 -7.77 -12.96
C ILE A 82 5.92 -7.05 -13.02
N CYS A 83 5.96 -5.73 -13.22
CA CYS A 83 4.80 -4.95 -13.64
C CYS A 83 4.87 -4.78 -15.16
N LEU A 84 3.86 -5.22 -15.89
CA LEU A 84 3.82 -5.04 -17.35
C LEU A 84 3.55 -3.56 -17.70
N PRO A 85 4.03 -3.09 -18.86
CA PRO A 85 3.66 -1.76 -19.37
C PRO A 85 2.18 -1.69 -19.78
N ASP A 86 1.60 -2.84 -20.15
CA ASP A 86 0.20 -2.96 -20.54
C ASP A 86 -0.72 -3.15 -19.32
N THR A 87 -1.99 -2.81 -19.54
CA THR A 87 -3.07 -3.02 -18.57
C THR A 87 -4.04 -4.09 -19.06
N ASP A 88 -4.87 -4.63 -18.17
CA ASP A 88 -5.94 -5.52 -18.59
C ASP A 88 -7.10 -4.77 -19.26
N ARG A 89 -8.17 -5.49 -19.62
CA ARG A 89 -9.34 -4.93 -20.32
C ARG A 89 -10.09 -3.83 -19.53
N GLU A 90 -9.88 -3.77 -18.23
CA GLU A 90 -10.51 -2.79 -17.33
C GLU A 90 -9.51 -1.69 -16.93
N GLY A 91 -8.31 -1.66 -17.54
CA GLY A 91 -7.28 -0.67 -17.25
C GLY A 91 -6.48 -0.94 -15.98
N ARG A 92 -6.58 -2.15 -15.39
CA ARG A 92 -5.83 -2.49 -14.18
C ARG A 92 -4.38 -2.85 -14.51
N PRO A 93 -3.39 -2.41 -13.71
CA PRO A 93 -1.99 -2.83 -13.88
C PRO A 93 -1.84 -4.35 -13.77
N ILE A 94 -1.08 -4.96 -14.67
CA ILE A 94 -0.81 -6.40 -14.65
C ILE A 94 0.51 -6.66 -13.91
N TYR A 95 0.42 -7.34 -12.77
CA TYR A 95 1.57 -7.74 -11.97
C TYR A 95 1.78 -9.26 -12.04
N ILE A 96 2.95 -9.69 -12.50
CA ILE A 96 3.32 -11.10 -12.65
C ILE A 96 4.34 -11.48 -11.57
N VAL A 97 4.10 -12.60 -10.90
CA VAL A 97 5.06 -13.23 -9.99
C VAL A 97 5.46 -14.60 -10.52
N LYS A 98 6.75 -14.78 -10.84
CA LYS A 98 7.33 -16.03 -11.34
C LYS A 98 7.82 -16.88 -10.17
N LEU A 99 6.91 -17.63 -9.55
CA LEU A 99 7.22 -18.45 -8.36
C LEU A 99 8.35 -19.45 -8.59
N GLY A 100 8.44 -20.06 -9.79
CA GLY A 100 9.50 -21.01 -10.14
C GLY A 100 10.90 -20.42 -10.32
N LYS A 101 11.04 -19.09 -10.27
CA LYS A 101 12.35 -18.39 -10.25
C LYS A 101 12.80 -18.01 -8.83
N GLY A 102 11.92 -18.15 -7.84
CA GLY A 102 12.29 -17.92 -6.45
C GLY A 102 13.06 -19.12 -5.91
N GLU A 103 14.31 -18.90 -5.47
CA GLU A 103 14.98 -19.85 -4.60
C GLU A 103 14.27 -19.82 -3.23
N VAL A 104 13.36 -20.76 -3.01
CA VAL A 104 12.75 -20.96 -1.69
C VAL A 104 13.69 -21.87 -0.92
N ASN A 105 14.49 -21.29 -0.02
CA ASN A 105 15.28 -22.08 0.91
C ASN A 105 14.33 -22.61 1.98
N LEU A 106 13.71 -23.75 1.69
CA LEU A 106 12.93 -24.49 2.68
C LEU A 106 13.93 -25.09 3.65
N ALA A 107 14.10 -24.48 4.81
CA ALA A 107 14.71 -25.16 5.94
C ALA A 107 13.73 -26.27 6.37
N LEU A 108 13.92 -27.46 5.80
CA LEU A 108 13.33 -28.72 6.26
C LEU A 108 14.28 -29.38 7.26
#